data_AF-A0A078BFT7-F1
#
_entry.id   AF-A0A078BFT7-F1
#
_cell.length_a   1.000
_cell.length_b   1.000
_cell.length_c   1.000
_cell.angle_alpha   90.00
_cell.angle_beta   90.00
_cell.angle_gamma   90.00
#
_symmetry.space_group_name_H-M   'P 1'
#
loop_
_entity.id
_entity.type
_entity.pdbx_description
1 polymer ?
#
loop_
_entity_poly.entity_id
_entity_poly.type
_entity_poly.pdbx_seq_one_letter_code
_entity_poly.pdbx_strand_id
1 'polypeptide(L)' 'MQQEPKHGPRFWLGNGILALAAVFLLFIDQAAQWLGTGAVALWMGLVAVGVYLIVKDGR' A
#
# COMPACT_ATOMS: atom_id res chain seq x y z
N MET A 1 -14.71 8.78 27.47
CA MET A 1 -13.96 9.32 26.32
C MET A 1 -14.30 8.47 25.11
N GLN A 2 -15.33 8.86 24.35
CA GLN A 2 -15.64 8.18 23.09
C GLN A 2 -14.57 8.60 22.08
N GLN A 3 -13.67 7.68 21.76
CA GLN A 3 -12.71 7.84 20.68
C GLN A 3 -13.50 7.78 19.38
N GLU A 4 -14.07 8.91 18.96
CA GLU A 4 -14.59 9.06 17.61
C GLU A 4 -13.42 8.76 16.67
N PRO A 5 -13.47 7.71 15.84
CA PRO A 5 -12.36 7.41 14.96
C PRO A 5 -12.28 8.52 13.92
N LYS A 6 -11.46 9.53 14.22
CA LYS A 6 -11.16 10.71 13.39
C LYS A 6 -10.52 10.36 12.03
N HIS A 7 -10.24 9.08 11.81
CA HIS A 7 -9.78 8.51 10.54
C HIS A 7 -10.74 7.38 10.17
N GLY A 8 -11.47 7.53 9.06
CA GLY A 8 -12.41 6.52 8.59
C GLY A 8 -11.71 5.18 8.32
N PRO A 9 -12.45 4.05 8.33
CA PRO A 9 -11.91 2.71 8.08
C PRO A 9 -11.13 2.58 6.75
N ARG A 10 -11.39 3.47 5.80
CA ARG A 10 -10.72 3.55 4.49
C ARG A 10 -9.31 4.16 4.59
N PHE A 11 -9.07 5.10 5.50
CA PHE A 11 -7.73 5.63 5.81
C PHE A 11 -6.81 4.54 6.39
N TRP A 12 -7.38 3.70 7.27
CA TRP A 12 -6.69 2.53 7.82
C TRP A 12 -6.45 1.45 6.76
N LEU A 13 -7.41 1.27 5.83
CA LEU A 13 -7.27 0.36 4.69
C LEU A 13 -6.12 0.77 3.76
N GLY A 14 -6.01 2.07 3.44
CA GLY A 14 -4.92 2.61 2.63
C GLY A 14 -3.55 2.45 3.31
N ASN A 15 -3.48 2.72 4.62
CA ASN A 15 -2.26 2.50 5.39
C ASN A 15 -1.88 1.01 5.49
N GLY A 16 -2.86 0.11 5.59
CA GLY A 16 -2.64 -1.33 5.53
C GLY A 16 -2.08 -1.79 4.19
N ILE A 17 -2.57 -1.24 3.07
CA ILE A 17 -2.05 -1.53 1.72
C ILE A 17 -0.61 -1.00 1.56
N LEU A 18 -0.31 0.19 2.07
CA LEU A 18 1.05 0.72 2.04
C LEU A 18 2.01 -0.07 2.93
N ALA A 19 1.59 -0.49 4.11
CA ALA A 19 2.38 -1.37 4.96
C ALA A 19 2.65 -2.70 4.26
N LEU A 20 1.65 -3.28 3.60
CA LEU A 20 1.80 -4.50 2.80
C LEU A 20 2.78 -4.29 1.63
N ALA A 21 2.72 -3.15 0.95
CA ALA A 21 3.66 -2.78 -0.10
C ALA A 21 5.08 -2.59 0.46
N ALA A 22 5.23 -2.03 1.66
CA ALA A 22 6.53 -1.91 2.32
C ALA A 22 7.10 -3.27 2.72
N VAL A 23 6.27 -4.20 3.20
CA VAL A 23 6.70 -5.59 3.42
C VAL A 23 7.09 -6.25 2.10
N PHE A 24 6.35 -5.98 1.02
CA PHE A 24 6.68 -6.48 -0.32
C PHE A 24 8.06 -6.00 -0.80
N LEU A 25 8.53 -4.81 -0.38
CA LEU A 25 9.91 -4.37 -0.65
C LEU A 25 10.97 -5.27 -0.03
N LEU A 26 10.70 -5.83 1.16
CA LEU A 26 11.63 -6.75 1.83
C LEU A 26 11.81 -8.05 1.03
N PHE A 27 10.82 -8.41 0.21
CA PHE A 27 10.82 -9.60 -0.64
C PHE A 27 10.88 -9.26 -2.13
N ILE A 28 11.18 -8.00 -2.50
CA ILE A 28 11.21 -7.54 -3.89
C ILE A 28 12.29 -8.27 -4.68
N ASP A 29 13.39 -8.64 -4.02
CA ASP A 29 14.51 -9.36 -4.62
C ASP A 29 14.07 -10.75 -5.08
N GLN A 30 13.38 -11.48 -4.20
CA GLN A 30 12.78 -12.77 -4.54
C GLN A 30 11.74 -12.60 -5.66
N ALA A 31 10.83 -11.63 -5.56
CA ALA A 31 9.81 -11.39 -6.59
C ALA A 31 10.43 -11.01 -7.96
N ALA A 32 11.50 -10.23 -7.95
CA ALA A 32 12.26 -9.85 -9.14
C ALA A 32 13.04 -11.02 -9.73
N GLN A 33 13.45 -12.02 -8.94
CA GLN A 33 14.03 -13.23 -9.51
C GLN A 33 13.02 -14.05 -10.35
N TRP A 34 11.73 -14.01 -9.99
CA TRP A 34 10.67 -14.72 -10.73
C TRP A 34 10.10 -13.91 -11.91
N LEU A 35 9.91 -12.59 -11.73
CA LEU A 35 9.26 -11.72 -12.72
C LEU A 35 10.22 -10.74 -13.44
N GLY A 36 11.48 -10.66 -13.02
CA GLY A 36 12.42 -9.63 -13.47
C GLY A 36 11.94 -8.22 -13.13
N THR A 37 12.13 -7.30 -14.05
CA THR A 37 11.68 -5.89 -13.98
C THR A 37 10.16 -5.75 -13.79
N GLY A 38 9.38 -6.77 -14.15
CA GLY A 38 7.92 -6.78 -13.98
C GLY A 38 7.48 -6.71 -12.51
N ALA A 39 8.29 -7.25 -11.58
CA ALA A 39 7.97 -7.21 -10.15
C ALA A 39 7.95 -5.78 -9.60
N VAL A 40 8.89 -4.95 -10.07
CA VAL A 40 8.97 -3.53 -9.68
C VAL A 40 7.78 -2.75 -10.24
N ALA A 41 7.37 -3.02 -11.49
CA ALA A 41 6.20 -2.38 -12.08
C ALA A 41 4.91 -2.73 -11.32
N LEU A 42 4.76 -3.99 -10.91
CA LEU A 42 3.62 -4.47 -10.13
C LEU A 42 3.60 -3.86 -8.73
N TRP A 43 4.78 -3.76 -8.10
CA TRP A 43 4.95 -3.08 -6.81
C TRP A 43 4.61 -1.59 -6.89
N MET A 44 5.12 -0.88 -7.90
CA MET A 44 4.81 0.54 -8.13
C MET A 44 3.31 0.76 -8.32
N GLY A 45 2.61 -0.15 -9.00
CA GLY A 45 1.15 -0.14 -9.12
C GLY A 45 0.46 -0.30 -7.76
N LEU A 46 0.93 -1.24 -6.92
CA LEU A 46 0.39 -1.45 -5.58
C LEU A 46 0.54 -0.20 -4.70
N VAL A 47 1.71 0.42 -4.72
CA VAL A 47 2.00 1.65 -3.98
C VAL A 47 1.12 2.79 -4.49
N ALA A 48 1.01 2.99 -5.80
CA ALA A 48 0.18 4.03 -6.39
C ALA A 48 -1.30 3.88 -5.99
N VAL A 49 -1.82 2.64 -5.98
CA VAL A 49 -3.19 2.34 -5.52
C VAL A 49 -3.34 2.61 -4.02
N GLY A 50 -2.38 2.21 -3.20
CA GLY A 50 -2.37 2.47 -1.76
C GLY A 50 -2.39 3.96 -1.43
N VAL A 51 -1.53 4.75 -2.07
CA VAL A 51 -1.50 6.21 -1.95
C VAL A 51 -2.81 6.82 -2.45
N TYR A 52 -3.32 6.39 -3.61
CA TYR A 52 -4.57 6.89 -4.16
C TYR A 52 -5.77 6.66 -3.23
N LEU A 53 -5.84 5.50 -2.58
CA LEU A 53 -6.87 5.19 -1.58
C LEU A 53 -6.79 6.11 -0.36
N ILE A 54 -5.59 6.41 0.15
CA ILE A 54 -5.40 7.35 1.26
C ILE A 54 -5.80 8.77 0.85
N VAL A 55 -5.32 9.24 -0.31
CA VAL A 55 -5.57 10.61 -0.79
C VAL A 55 -7.04 10.83 -1.15
N LYS A 56 -7.70 9.82 -1.73
CA LYS A 56 -9.12 9.89 -2.09
C LYS A 56 -10.04 9.86 -0.88
N ASP A 57 -9.65 9.15 0.19
CA ASP A 57 -10.43 9.10 1.44
C ASP A 57 -10.28 10.37 2.29
N GLY A 58 -9.17 11.09 2.14
CA GLY A 58 -8.92 12.36 2.83
C GLY A 58 -9.60 13.59 2.21
N ARG A 59 -10.37 13.46 1.12
CA ARG A 59 -11.21 14.52 0.54
C ARG A 59 -12.68 14.33 0.86
#